data_AF-A0AAF0Q165-F1
#
_entry.id   AF-A0AAF0Q165-F1
#
_cell.length_a   1.000
_cell.length_b   1.000
_cell.length_c   1.000
_cell.angle_alpha   90.00
_cell.angle_beta   90.00
_cell.angle_gamma   90.00
#
_symmetry.space_group_name_H-M   'P 1'
#
loop_
_entity.id
_entity.type
_entity.pdbx_description
1 polymer ?
#
loop_
_entity_poly.entity_id
_entity_poly.type
_entity_poly.pdbx_seq_one_letter_code
_entity_poly.pdbx_strand_id
1 'polypeptide(L)'
;METDSLAVKNMVEGAWHIPWEVTMEIRRIQVLKEGLEVAIEHTLREGNKLADFMANIVFSVAGTDSISYNDFQALPKEAKTILNMDKRQIPNLRIRKLQNRIYTHDG
;
A
#
# COMPACT_ATOMS: atom_id res chain seq x y z
N MET A 1 -6.10 -2.75 -10.59
CA MET A 1 -5.75 -1.99 -9.37
C MET A 1 -4.89 -2.88 -8.51
N GLU A 2 -3.81 -2.36 -7.96
CA GLU A 2 -2.88 -3.15 -7.13
C GLU A 2 -3.00 -2.72 -5.65
N THR A 3 -2.81 -3.68 -4.73
CA THR A 3 -2.73 -3.43 -3.29
C THR A 3 -1.76 -4.39 -2.63
N ASP A 4 -0.99 -3.95 -1.65
CA ASP A 4 -0.17 -4.85 -0.83
C ASP A 4 -0.93 -5.46 0.37
N SER A 5 -2.18 -5.04 0.58
CA SER A 5 -3.05 -5.59 1.62
C SER A 5 -3.85 -6.77 1.10
N LEU A 6 -3.32 -7.97 1.35
CA LEU A 6 -4.01 -9.23 1.02
C LEU A 6 -5.38 -9.32 1.70
N ALA A 7 -5.49 -8.79 2.92
CA ALA A 7 -6.75 -8.75 3.66
C ALA A 7 -7.81 -7.91 2.92
N VAL A 8 -7.45 -6.71 2.46
CA VAL A 8 -8.37 -5.85 1.69
C VAL A 8 -8.78 -6.53 0.39
N LYS A 9 -7.84 -7.10 -0.36
CA LYS A 9 -8.12 -7.86 -1.59
C LYS A 9 -9.15 -8.96 -1.35
N ASN A 10 -8.91 -9.82 -0.36
CA ASN A 10 -9.81 -10.93 -0.05
C ASN A 10 -11.18 -10.49 0.51
N MET A 11 -11.23 -9.40 1.29
CA MET A 11 -12.49 -8.85 1.79
C MET A 11 -13.33 -8.24 0.65
N VAL A 12 -12.70 -7.49 -0.26
CA VAL A 12 -13.40 -6.88 -1.41
C VAL A 12 -13.90 -7.94 -2.38
N GLU A 13 -13.14 -9.01 -2.61
CA GLU A 13 -13.57 -10.15 -3.43
C GLU A 13 -14.61 -11.05 -2.74
N GLY A 14 -14.92 -10.82 -1.46
CA GLY A 14 -15.86 -11.62 -0.70
C GLY A 14 -15.32 -13.00 -0.28
N ALA A 15 -14.02 -13.24 -0.44
CA ALA A 15 -13.36 -14.46 0.02
C ALA A 15 -13.26 -14.51 1.56
N TRP A 16 -13.11 -13.35 2.21
CA TRP A 16 -12.97 -13.24 3.67
C TRP A 16 -14.12 -12.46 4.30
N HIS A 17 -14.44 -12.80 5.55
CA HIS A 17 -15.40 -12.04 6.35
C HIS A 17 -14.89 -10.62 6.62
N ILE A 18 -15.80 -9.66 6.61
CA ILE A 18 -15.48 -8.24 6.79
C ILE A 18 -15.76 -7.85 8.25
N PRO A 19 -14.74 -7.45 9.03
CA PRO A 19 -14.95 -6.93 10.38
C PRO A 19 -15.86 -5.69 10.37
N TRP A 20 -16.62 -5.50 11.46
CA TRP A 20 -17.57 -4.39 11.56
C TRP A 20 -16.88 -3.03 11.45
N GLU A 21 -15.63 -2.93 11.95
CA GLU A 21 -14.80 -1.73 11.99
C GLU A 21 -14.51 -1.14 10.60
N VAL A 22 -14.48 -1.99 9.56
CA VAL A 22 -14.10 -1.61 8.20
C VAL A 22 -15.19 -1.92 7.17
N THR A 23 -16.38 -2.30 7.65
CA THR A 23 -17.47 -2.76 6.79
C THR A 23 -17.90 -1.67 5.81
N MET A 24 -17.99 -0.42 6.26
CA MET A 24 -18.44 0.68 5.42
C MET A 24 -17.45 0.96 4.28
N GLU A 25 -16.16 0.94 4.58
CA GLU A 25 -15.07 1.18 3.64
C GLU A 25 -15.01 0.08 2.59
N ILE A 26 -15.02 -1.19 3.01
CA ILE A 26 -14.98 -2.34 2.08
C ILE A 26 -16.21 -2.36 1.18
N ARG A 27 -17.41 -2.10 1.71
CA ARG A 27 -18.65 -2.06 0.91
C ARG A 27 -18.62 -0.94 -0.12
N ARG A 28 -18.10 0.24 0.22
CA ARG A 28 -17.92 1.33 -0.75
C ARG A 28 -16.97 0.93 -1.88
N ILE A 29 -15.85 0.27 -1.55
CA ILE A 29 -14.90 -0.22 -2.56
C ILE A 29 -15.58 -1.25 -3.50
N GLN A 30 -16.40 -2.15 -2.96
CA GLN A 30 -17.15 -3.11 -3.78
C GLN A 30 -18.10 -2.42 -4.77
N VAL A 31 -18.88 -1.44 -4.32
CA VAL A 31 -19.79 -0.66 -5.19
C VAL A 31 -19.00 0.09 -6.27
N LEU A 32 -17.88 0.72 -5.93
CA LEU A 32 -17.03 1.41 -6.89
C LEU A 32 -16.44 0.44 -7.93
N LYS A 33 -16.04 -0.76 -7.49
CA LYS A 33 -15.55 -1.83 -8.37
C LYS A 33 -16.65 -2.39 -9.28
N GLU A 34 -17.90 -2.43 -8.87
CA GLU A 34 -18.99 -2.84 -9.76
C GLU A 34 -19.21 -1.82 -10.89
N GLY A 35 -18.98 -0.53 -10.62
CA GLY A 35 -19.08 0.54 -11.62
C GLY A 35 -17.84 0.69 -12.51
N LEU A 36 -16.72 0.08 -12.16
CA LEU A 36 -15.43 0.19 -12.85
C LEU A 36 -14.92 -1.23 -13.11
N GLU A 37 -14.90 -1.69 -14.36
CA GLU A 37 -14.42 -3.03 -14.74
C GLU A 37 -12.93 -3.24 -14.41
N VAL A 38 -12.62 -3.39 -13.13
CA VAL A 38 -11.28 -3.33 -12.53
C VAL A 38 -11.06 -4.57 -11.69
N ALA A 39 -10.02 -5.33 -12.04
CA ALA A 39 -9.48 -6.39 -11.19
C ALA A 39 -8.63 -5.81 -10.06
N ILE A 40 -8.71 -6.40 -8.87
CA ILE A 40 -7.85 -6.07 -7.74
C ILE A 40 -6.81 -7.17 -7.59
N GLU A 41 -5.55 -6.82 -7.79
CA GLU A 41 -4.43 -7.74 -7.68
C GLU A 41 -3.63 -7.47 -6.40
N HIS A 42 -3.16 -8.54 -5.78
CA HIS A 42 -2.24 -8.41 -4.65
C HIS A 42 -0.81 -8.24 -5.17
N THR A 43 -0.15 -7.15 -4.79
CA THR A 43 1.23 -6.87 -5.14
C THR A 43 2.12 -6.96 -3.91
N LEU A 44 3.42 -7.18 -4.12
CA LEU A 44 4.39 -7.09 -3.04
C LEU A 44 4.46 -5.63 -2.57
N ARG A 45 4.73 -5.44 -1.28
CA ARG A 45 4.86 -4.10 -0.67
C ARG A 45 5.82 -3.17 -1.43
N GLU A 46 6.80 -3.72 -2.13
CA GLU A 46 7.75 -2.96 -2.93
C GLU A 46 7.12 -2.32 -4.17
N GLY A 47 6.11 -2.96 -4.76
CA GLY A 47 5.29 -2.41 -5.84
C GLY A 47 4.28 -1.38 -5.34
N ASN A 48 3.87 -1.45 -4.07
CA ASN A 48 2.94 -0.47 -3.48
C ASN A 48 3.63 0.74 -2.81
N LYS A 49 4.95 0.93 -3.02
CA LYS A 49 5.75 1.94 -2.31
C LYS A 49 5.28 3.38 -2.53
N LEU A 50 4.76 3.70 -3.71
CA LEU A 50 4.27 5.03 -3.98
C LEU A 50 3.00 5.33 -3.18
N ALA A 51 2.06 4.38 -3.13
CA ALA A 51 0.83 4.53 -2.34
C ALA A 51 1.16 4.66 -0.85
N ASP A 52 2.04 3.81 -0.33
CA ASP A 52 2.57 3.88 1.04
C ASP A 52 3.18 5.26 1.34
N PHE A 53 4.01 5.78 0.43
CA PHE A 53 4.65 7.08 0.59
C PHE A 53 3.63 8.22 0.65
N MET A 54 2.65 8.21 -0.25
CA MET A 54 1.59 9.23 -0.28
C MET A 54 0.71 9.18 0.97
N ALA A 55 0.36 7.98 1.45
CA ALA A 55 -0.39 7.79 2.70
C ALA A 55 0.37 8.35 3.90
N ASN A 56 1.69 8.12 3.98
CA ASN A 56 2.53 8.67 5.04
C ASN A 56 2.63 10.20 4.99
N ILE A 57 2.67 10.81 3.80
CA ILE A 57 2.63 12.28 3.67
C ILE A 57 1.34 12.82 4.27
N VAL A 58 0.18 12.30 3.84
CA VAL A 58 -1.12 12.79 4.31
C VAL A 58 -1.25 12.60 5.83
N PHE A 59 -0.79 11.47 6.35
CA PHE A 59 -0.76 11.21 7.80
C PHE A 59 0.14 12.22 8.55
N SER A 60 1.30 12.56 8.00
CA SER A 60 2.25 13.50 8.61
C SER A 60 1.75 14.95 8.67
N VAL A 61 0.81 15.33 7.80
CA VAL A 61 0.26 16.70 7.71
C VAL A 61 -0.95 16.90 8.64
N ALA A 62 -1.27 15.92 9.50
CA ALA A 62 -2.41 15.98 10.42
C ALA A 62 -3.77 16.25 9.73
N GLY A 63 -3.93 15.74 8.51
CA GLY A 63 -5.22 15.27 8.00
C GLY A 63 -6.32 16.29 7.67
N THR A 64 -6.05 17.59 7.55
CA THR A 64 -7.11 18.57 7.20
C THR A 64 -7.08 19.06 5.76
N ASP A 65 -5.92 19.05 5.10
CA ASP A 65 -5.78 19.62 3.76
C ASP A 65 -5.57 18.55 2.69
N SER A 66 -6.36 18.63 1.61
CA SER A 66 -6.14 17.83 0.42
C SER A 66 -4.86 18.28 -0.29
N ILE A 67 -3.88 17.39 -0.41
CA ILE A 67 -2.63 17.67 -1.12
C ILE A 67 -2.75 17.19 -2.56
N SER A 68 -2.73 18.12 -3.51
CA SER A 68 -2.74 17.82 -4.95
C SER A 68 -1.44 18.28 -5.61
N TYR A 69 -0.80 17.38 -6.37
CA TYR A 69 0.34 17.72 -7.21
C TYR A 69 -0.07 17.63 -8.68
N ASN A 70 -0.11 18.77 -9.37
CA ASN A 70 -0.53 18.84 -10.78
C ASN A 70 0.64 18.64 -11.76
N ASP A 71 1.88 18.62 -11.26
CA ASP A 71 3.07 18.45 -12.07
C ASP A 71 4.08 17.53 -11.39
N PHE A 72 4.85 16.78 -12.18
CA PHE A 72 5.89 15.89 -11.67
C PHE A 72 6.95 16.66 -10.87
N GLN A 73 7.31 17.88 -11.28
CA GLN A 73 8.26 18.73 -10.56
C GLN A 73 7.73 19.18 -9.20
N ALA A 74 6.41 19.22 -9.00
CA ALA A 74 5.82 19.55 -7.71
C ALA A 74 5.93 18.40 -6.69
N LEU A 75 6.20 17.17 -7.14
CA LEU A 75 6.34 16.02 -6.24
C LEU A 75 7.60 16.11 -5.35
N PRO A 76 7.52 15.60 -4.11
CA PRO A 76 8.69 15.40 -3.27
C PRO A 76 9.76 14.55 -3.97
N LYS A 77 11.04 14.79 -3.62
CA LYS A 77 12.18 14.10 -4.25
C LYS A 77 12.10 12.58 -4.10
N GLU A 78 11.60 12.13 -2.95
CA GLU A 78 11.41 10.72 -2.61
C GLU A 78 10.33 10.09 -3.51
N ALA A 79 9.18 10.75 -3.71
CA ALA A 79 8.15 10.30 -4.65
C ALA A 79 8.69 10.20 -6.09
N LYS A 80 9.43 11.22 -6.55
CA LYS A 80 10.07 11.20 -7.87
C LYS A 80 11.02 10.02 -8.02
N THR A 81 11.81 9.75 -6.99
CA THR A 81 12.74 8.61 -6.96
C THR A 81 11.99 7.29 -7.08
N ILE A 82 10.90 7.11 -6.31
CA ILE A 82 10.05 5.91 -6.37
C ILE A 82 9.48 5.72 -7.79
N LEU A 83 8.89 6.77 -8.37
CA LEU A 83 8.34 6.74 -9.72
C LEU A 83 9.39 6.42 -10.79
N ASN A 84 10.60 6.97 -10.65
CA ASN A 84 11.68 6.70 -11.59
C ASN A 84 12.21 5.27 -11.50
N MET A 85 12.26 4.68 -10.30
CA MET A 85 12.61 3.27 -10.12
C MET A 85 11.54 2.35 -10.71
N ASP A 86 10.27 2.69 -10.51
CA ASP A 86 9.12 1.95 -11.05
C ASP A 86 9.11 1.97 -12.59
N LYS A 87 9.26 3.16 -13.20
CA LYS A 87 9.42 3.29 -14.67
C LYS A 87 10.59 2.50 -15.24
N ARG A 88 11.63 2.28 -14.44
CA ARG A 88 12.82 1.51 -14.83
C ARG A 88 12.70 0.02 -14.49
N GLN A 89 11.58 -0.43 -13.92
CA GLN A 89 11.36 -1.80 -13.45
C GLN A 89 12.46 -2.30 -12.51
N ILE A 90 13.05 -1.39 -11.71
CA ILE A 90 14.09 -1.75 -10.75
C ILE A 90 13.40 -2.12 -9.42
N PRO A 91 13.52 -3.39 -8.97
CA PRO A 91 12.88 -3.82 -7.74
C PRO A 91 13.50 -3.11 -6.54
N ASN A 92 12.66 -2.54 -5.69
CA ASN A 92 13.09 -1.80 -4.52
C ASN A 92 13.13 -2.73 -3.29
N LEU A 93 14.15 -3.58 -3.25
CA LEU A 93 14.29 -4.66 -2.27
C LEU A 93 14.56 -4.15 -0.84
N ARG A 94 13.73 -4.54 0.14
CA ARG A 94 14.03 -4.32 1.57
C ARG A 94 14.67 -5.56 2.18
N ILE A 95 15.98 -5.53 2.40
CA ILE A 95 16.70 -6.60 3.11
C ILE A 95 16.63 -6.31 4.63
N ARG A 96 16.02 -7.22 5.40
CA ARG A 96 16.15 -7.25 6.88
C ARG A 96 17.06 -8.40 7.27
N LYS A 97 18.14 -8.14 8.03
CA LYS A 97 18.96 -9.20 8.63
C LYS A 97 18.19 -9.79 9.82
N LEU A 98 17.80 -11.07 9.74
CA LEU A 98 17.35 -11.83 10.91
C LEU A 98 18.58 -12.20 11.75
N GLN A 99 18.69 -11.64 12.96
CA GLN A 99 19.59 -12.17 13.98
C GLN A 99 18.83 -13.28 14.72
N ASN A 100 19.16 -14.54 14.45
CA ASN A 100 18.69 -15.66 15.26
C ASN A 100 19.32 -15.52 16.66
N ARG A 101 18.50 -15.22 17.68
CA ARG A 101 18.91 -15.40 19.08
C ARG A 101 18.94 -16.90 19.36
N ILE A 102 20.14 -17.46 19.42
CA ILE A 102 20.36 -18.82 19.91
C ILE A 102 20.08 -18.78 21.43
N TYR A 103 19.02 -19.43 21.88
CA TYR A 103 18.81 -19.68 23.30
C TYR A 103 19.65 -20.90 23.69
N THR A 104 20.82 -20.68 24.28
CA THR A 104 21.53 -21.75 24.99
C THR A 104 20.72 -22.10 26.24
N HIS A 105 20.26 -23.35 26.31
CA HIS A 105 19.72 -23.90 27.55
C HIS A 105 20.92 -24.29 28.42
N ASP A 106 21.21 -23.47 29.43
CA ASP A 106 22.13 -23.84 30.49
C ASP A 106 21.33 -24.67 31.52
N GLY A 107 21.74 -25.94 31.67
CA GLY A 107 21.15 -26.93 32.59
C GLY A 107 21.69 -26.87 34.00
#